data_AF-A0A939M7U6-F1
#
_entry.id   AF-A0A939M7U6-F1
#
_cell.length_a   1.000
_cell.length_b   1.000
_cell.length_c   1.000
_cell.angle_alpha   90.00
_cell.angle_beta   90.00
_cell.angle_gamma   90.00
#
_symmetry.space_group_name_H-M   'P 1'
#
loop_
_entity.id
_entity.type
_entity.pdbx_description
1 polymer ?
#
loop_
_entity_poly.entity_id
_entity_poly.type
_entity_poly.pdbx_seq_one_letter_code
_entity_poly.pdbx_strand_id
1 'polypeptide(L)'
;MAESFGNSFTIVEVTADGMPPDEPKHQIWVAVAKPSQALTLVLAAVPEGWTAEVLDIALTAEQQRRFQELKLDPGDVYRLTKPK
;
A
#
# COMPACT_ATOMS: atom_id res chain seq x y z
N MET A 1 -4.55 6.59 24.18
CA MET A 1 -3.24 5.94 23.98
C MET A 1 -2.93 6.06 22.49
N ALA A 2 -1.87 6.75 22.09
CA ALA A 2 -1.53 6.86 20.68
C ALA A 2 -0.81 5.58 20.27
N GLU A 3 -1.52 4.68 19.60
CA GLU A 3 -0.89 3.51 18.99
C GLU A 3 0.02 3.98 17.86
N SER A 4 1.32 3.74 18.00
CA SER A 4 2.29 4.08 16.95
C SER A 4 2.03 3.24 15.71
N PHE A 5 2.00 3.92 14.55
CA PHE A 5 1.84 3.31 13.22
C PHE A 5 2.88 2.22 12.92
N GLY A 6 4.03 2.27 13.60
CA GLY A 6 5.18 1.41 13.32
C GLY A 6 6.03 1.96 12.18
N ASN A 7 7.26 1.45 12.03
CA ASN A 7 8.22 1.86 11.01
C ASN A 7 8.45 0.77 9.96
N SER A 8 7.49 -0.13 9.81
CA SER A 8 7.55 -1.24 8.86
C SER A 8 6.81 -0.87 7.58
N PHE A 9 7.34 -1.28 6.44
CA PHE A 9 6.62 -1.19 5.17
C PHE A 9 5.70 -2.41 5.03
N THR A 10 4.42 -2.15 4.77
CA THR A 10 3.43 -3.17 4.45
C THR A 10 3.00 -3.00 3.00
N ILE A 11 2.93 -4.09 2.25
CA ILE A 11 2.41 -4.08 0.88
C ILE A 11 0.94 -4.43 0.89
N VAL A 12 0.16 -3.64 0.18
CA VAL A 12 -1.29 -3.82 0.05
C VAL A 12 -1.63 -3.87 -1.43
N GLU A 13 -2.33 -4.92 -1.83
CA GLU A 13 -2.98 -4.98 -3.13
C GLU A 13 -4.37 -4.39 -3.01
N VAL A 14 -4.77 -3.59 -3.99
CA VAL A 14 -6.14 -3.13 -4.13
C VAL A 14 -6.71 -3.57 -5.46
N THR A 15 -7.95 -4.03 -5.43
CA THR A 15 -8.66 -4.54 -6.58
C THR A 15 -9.99 -3.81 -6.75
N ALA A 16 -10.32 -3.42 -7.96
CA ALA A 16 -11.62 -2.86 -8.31
C ALA A 16 -12.40 -3.87 -9.16
N ASP A 17 -13.50 -4.36 -8.61
CA ASP A 17 -14.46 -5.14 -9.38
C ASP A 17 -15.45 -4.20 -10.09
N GLY A 18 -15.84 -4.51 -11.32
CA GLY A 18 -16.86 -3.74 -12.07
C GLY A 18 -16.40 -2.46 -12.78
N MET A 19 -15.10 -2.14 -12.84
CA MET A 19 -14.61 -0.96 -13.56
C MET A 19 -14.42 -1.15 -15.09
N PRO A 20 -14.54 -0.06 -15.87
CA PRO A 20 -14.34 -0.08 -17.32
C PRO A 20 -12.95 -0.61 -17.71
N PRO A 21 -12.80 -1.23 -18.89
CA PRO A 21 -11.59 -1.96 -19.30
C PRO A 21 -10.33 -1.09 -19.46
N ASP A 22 -10.47 0.24 -19.47
CA ASP A 22 -9.37 1.19 -19.65
C ASP A 22 -8.59 1.52 -18.36
N GLU A 23 -9.08 1.13 -17.17
CA GLU A 23 -8.38 1.37 -15.91
C GLU A 23 -7.74 0.10 -15.31
N PRO A 24 -6.57 0.22 -14.66
CA PRO A 24 -5.92 -0.91 -14.00
C PRO A 24 -6.79 -1.39 -12.84
N LYS A 25 -7.41 -2.56 -13.02
CA LYS A 25 -8.25 -3.22 -12.02
C LYS A 25 -7.50 -3.67 -10.77
N HIS A 26 -6.17 -3.71 -10.84
CA HIS A 26 -5.29 -4.06 -9.72
C HIS A 26 -4.23 -2.98 -9.56
N GLN A 27 -4.01 -2.53 -8.33
CA GLN A 27 -2.91 -1.65 -7.98
C GLN A 27 -2.18 -2.19 -6.76
N ILE A 28 -0.87 -1.98 -6.71
CA ILE A 28 -0.08 -2.30 -5.53
C ILE A 28 0.30 -1.00 -4.84
N TRP A 29 0.13 -0.98 -3.53
CA TRP A 29 0.43 0.13 -2.66
C TRP A 29 1.41 -0.32 -1.57
N VAL A 30 2.21 0.62 -1.08
CA VAL A 30 3.02 0.46 0.10
C VAL A 30 2.56 1.44 1.17
N ALA A 31 2.43 0.97 2.40
CA ALA A 31 2.09 1.78 3.56
C ALA A 31 3.21 1.69 4.61
N VAL A 32 3.58 2.81 5.22
CA VAL A 32 4.49 2.82 6.39
C VAL A 32 3.68 2.65 7.66
N ALA A 33 3.12 1.46 7.82
CA ALA A 33 2.29 1.12 8.96
C ALA A 33 2.27 -0.39 9.20
N LYS A 34 1.86 -0.81 10.40
CA LYS A 34 1.55 -2.22 10.69
C LYS A 34 0.42 -2.73 9.79
N PRO A 35 0.35 -4.04 9.48
CA PRO A 35 -0.64 -4.62 8.58
C PRO A 35 -2.09 -4.20 8.86
N SER A 36 -2.48 -4.22 10.14
CA SER A 36 -3.84 -3.86 10.57
C SER A 36 -4.21 -2.41 10.26
N GLN A 37 -3.25 -1.49 10.26
CA GLN A 37 -3.47 -0.07 9.97
C GLN A 37 -3.27 0.25 8.48
N ALA A 38 -2.36 -0.48 7.82
CA ALA A 38 -2.06 -0.33 6.40
C ALA A 38 -3.30 -0.46 5.52
N LEU A 39 -4.17 -1.45 5.80
CA LEU A 39 -5.43 -1.63 5.07
C LEU A 39 -6.31 -0.39 5.12
N THR A 40 -6.51 0.17 6.32
CA THR A 40 -7.35 1.36 6.51
C THR A 40 -6.77 2.57 5.78
N LEU A 41 -5.45 2.77 5.86
CA LEU A 41 -4.78 3.90 5.20
C LEU A 41 -4.88 3.78 3.68
N VAL A 42 -4.67 2.59 3.13
CA VAL A 42 -4.74 2.36 1.67
C VAL A 42 -6.18 2.47 1.18
N LEU A 43 -7.16 1.91 1.90
CA LEU A 43 -8.58 2.07 1.57
C LEU A 43 -9.03 3.54 1.58
N ALA A 44 -8.48 4.36 2.47
CA ALA A 44 -8.78 5.79 2.51
C ALA A 44 -8.16 6.58 1.33
N ALA A 45 -7.16 6.02 0.65
CA ALA A 45 -6.47 6.66 -0.47
C ALA A 45 -6.98 6.22 -1.85
N VAL A 46 -7.79 5.16 -1.92
CA VAL A 46 -8.38 4.65 -3.17
C VAL A 46 -9.85 5.05 -3.28
N PRO A 47 -10.44 5.06 -4.49
CA PRO A 47 -11.86 5.35 -4.66
C PRO A 47 -12.76 4.35 -3.93
N GLU A 48 -14.00 4.76 -3.66
CA GLU A 48 -15.02 3.85 -3.13
C GLU A 48 -15.30 2.70 -4.11
N GLY A 49 -15.65 1.53 -3.57
CA GLY A 49 -15.90 0.31 -4.35
C GLY A 49 -14.65 -0.54 -4.63
N TRP A 50 -13.48 -0.10 -4.17
CA TRP A 50 -12.26 -0.91 -4.19
C TRP A 50 -12.17 -1.81 -2.95
N THR A 51 -11.56 -2.97 -3.12
CA THR A 51 -11.16 -3.87 -2.03
C THR A 51 -9.67 -3.81 -1.82
N ALA A 52 -9.20 -4.02 -0.59
CA ALA A 52 -7.79 -4.01 -0.23
C ALA A 52 -7.42 -5.28 0.54
N GLU A 53 -6.25 -5.83 0.25
CA GLU A 53 -5.70 -7.01 0.89
C GLU A 53 -4.21 -6.81 1.18
N VAL A 54 -3.75 -7.24 2.37
CA VAL A 54 -2.32 -7.21 2.70
C VAL A 54 -1.65 -8.37 2.00
N LEU A 55 -0.60 -8.09 1.24
CA LEU A 55 0.26 -9.13 0.70
C LEU A 55 1.24 -9.56 1.80
N ASP A 56 1.13 -10.81 2.25
CA ASP A 56 2.08 -11.44 3.18
C ASP A 56 3.37 -11.80 2.43
N ILE A 57 4.12 -10.77 2.05
CA ILE A 57 5.40 -10.89 1.37
C ILE A 57 6.50 -10.27 2.22
N ALA A 58 7.55 -11.06 2.48
CA ALA A 58 8.75 -10.54 3.10
C ALA A 58 9.48 -9.65 2.08
N LEU A 59 9.58 -8.35 2.38
CA LEU A 59 10.35 -7.43 1.56
C LEU A 59 11.83 -7.76 1.64
N THR A 60 12.49 -7.84 0.48
CA THR A 60 13.94 -7.98 0.45
C THR A 60 14.61 -6.68 0.91
N ALA A 61 15.86 -6.77 1.39
CA ALA A 61 16.62 -5.60 1.82
C ALA A 61 16.75 -4.54 0.69
N GLU A 62 16.82 -4.98 -0.56
CA GLU A 62 16.84 -4.10 -1.73
C GLU A 62 15.50 -3.36 -1.90
N GLN A 63 14.37 -4.05 -1.76
CA GLN A 63 13.04 -3.43 -1.82
C GLN A 63 12.84 -2.42 -0.68
N GLN A 64 13.24 -2.79 0.54
CA GLN A 64 13.18 -1.88 1.69
C GLN A 64 14.01 -0.62 1.44
N ARG A 65 15.23 -0.74 0.90
CA ARG A 65 16.05 0.43 0.53
C ARG A 65 15.34 1.32 -0.49
N ARG A 66 14.76 0.74 -1.55
CA ARG A 66 14.02 1.50 -2.56
C ARG A 66 12.82 2.24 -1.98
N PHE A 67 12.14 1.67 -0.99
CA PHE A 67 11.05 2.37 -0.30
C PHE A 67 11.55 3.43 0.68
N GLN A 68 12.72 3.25 1.30
CA GLN A 68 13.35 4.31 2.10
C GLN A 68 13.74 5.52 1.24
N GLU A 69 14.11 5.32 -0.03
CA GLU A 69 14.36 6.41 -0.96
C GLU A 69 13.11 7.26 -1.25
N LEU A 70 11.91 6.69 -1.09
CA LEU A 70 10.64 7.43 -1.20
C LEU A 70 10.42 8.40 -0.03
N LYS A 71 11.22 8.30 1.05
CA LYS A 71 11.15 9.15 2.25
C LYS A 71 9.74 9.28 2.83
N LEU A 72 9.02 8.16 2.91
CA LEU A 72 7.67 8.10 3.45
C LEU A 72 7.70 8.15 4.98
N ASP A 73 6.80 8.92 5.58
CA ASP A 73 6.64 9.01 7.03
C ASP A 73 5.69 7.93 7.57
N PRO A 74 5.74 7.57 8.86
CA PRO A 74 4.78 6.64 9.46
C PRO A 74 3.33 7.10 9.26
N GLY A 75 2.53 6.26 8.62
CA GLY A 75 1.15 6.57 8.21
C GLY A 75 0.99 6.98 6.75
N ASP A 76 2.08 7.22 6.01
CA ASP A 76 2.01 7.47 4.57
C ASP A 76 1.68 6.22 3.78
N VAL A 77 1.04 6.45 2.63
CA VAL A 77 0.75 5.44 1.61
C VAL A 77 1.23 5.91 0.26
N TYR A 78 1.78 5.00 -0.53
CA TYR A 78 2.32 5.30 -1.84
C TYR A 78 1.94 4.21 -2.86
N ARG A 79 1.46 4.64 -4.02
CA ARG A 79 1.10 3.72 -5.11
C ARG A 79 2.34 3.28 -5.89
N LEU A 80 2.62 1.98 -5.90
CA LEU A 80 3.66 1.38 -6.72
C LEU A 80 3.16 1.29 -8.17
N THR A 81 3.57 2.24 -9.01
CA THR A 81 3.38 2.13 -10.45
C THR A 81 4.48 1.26 -11.04
N LYS A 82 4.14 0.17 -11.74
CA LYS A 82 5.14 -0.53 -12.54
C LYS A 82 5.74 0.46 -13.56
N PRO A 83 7.07 0.52 -13.70
CA PRO A 83 7.65 1.23 -14.84
C PRO A 83 7.12 0.56 -16.11
N LYS A 84 6.68 1.38 -17.06
CA LYS A 84 6.18 0.98 -18.38
C LYS A 84 7.30 0.42 -19.24
#